data_AF-A0A352FQ78-F1
#
_entry.id   AF-A0A352FQ78-F1
#
_cell.length_a   1.000
_cell.length_b   1.000
_cell.length_c   1.000
_cell.angle_alpha   90.00
_cell.angle_beta   90.00
_cell.angle_gamma   90.00
#
_symmetry.space_group_name_H-M   'P 1'
#
loop_
_entity.id
_entity.type
_entity.pdbx_description
1 polymer ?
#
loop_
_entity_poly.entity_id
_entity_poly.type
_entity_poly.pdbx_seq_one_letter_code
_entity_poly.pdbx_strand_id
1 'polypeptide(L)'
;MVWFSSKKKETLMFKLISAVPTFLVADVGATISWYETEPGFTSYPSPAKPPYVFANVCRDGIEIMFQLLRGYEKLDLHRLRDRGVWDAYVRMEGVKELYEAVHDRVEIKLSLRQPVLRRLGIRSEGSEWLRCGFQ
;
A
#
# COMPACT_ATOMS: atom_id res chain seq x y z
N MET A 1 -55.88 4.49 9.86
CA MET A 1 -54.63 5.11 10.34
C MET A 1 -53.73 3.98 10.81
N VAL A 2 -52.69 3.63 10.04
CA VAL A 2 -51.81 2.49 10.32
C VAL A 2 -50.45 3.02 10.77
N TRP A 3 -50.01 2.59 11.94
CA TRP A 3 -48.73 2.96 12.56
C TRP A 3 -47.73 1.85 12.28
N PHE A 4 -46.63 2.16 11.59
CA PHE A 4 -45.53 1.21 11.41
C PHE A 4 -44.50 1.42 12.52
N SER A 5 -44.39 0.43 13.41
CA SER A 5 -43.31 0.35 14.39
C SER A 5 -42.02 -0.07 13.69
N SER A 6 -40.94 0.68 13.89
CA SER A 6 -39.60 0.30 13.43
C SER A 6 -39.23 -1.05 14.06
N LYS A 7 -39.00 -2.07 13.22
CA LYS A 7 -38.42 -3.33 13.72
C LYS A 7 -37.09 -3.02 14.38
N LYS A 8 -36.89 -3.52 15.61
CA LYS A 8 -35.60 -3.47 16.33
C LYS A 8 -34.48 -3.73 15.32
N LYS A 9 -33.52 -2.81 15.23
CA LYS A 9 -32.26 -3.06 14.53
C LYS A 9 -31.59 -4.24 15.24
N GLU A 10 -31.71 -5.44 14.66
CA GLU A 10 -30.80 -6.52 14.99
C GLU A 10 -29.41 -6.03 14.62
N THR A 11 -28.58 -5.81 15.64
CA THR A 11 -27.17 -5.51 15.46
C THR A 11 -26.54 -6.74 14.81
N LEU A 12 -26.31 -6.66 13.50
CA LEU A 12 -25.54 -7.68 12.79
C LEU A 12 -24.20 -7.84 13.52
N MET A 13 -23.94 -9.04 14.06
CA MET A 13 -22.65 -9.37 14.68
C MET A 13 -21.65 -9.66 13.57
N PHE A 14 -21.02 -8.62 13.03
CA PHE A 14 -19.87 -8.75 12.15
C PHE A 14 -18.63 -8.15 12.80
N LYS A 15 -17.48 -8.76 12.51
CA LYS A 15 -16.16 -8.26 12.93
C LYS A 15 -15.41 -7.84 11.68
N LEU A 16 -15.06 -6.56 11.58
CA LEU A 16 -14.11 -6.08 10.58
C LEU A 16 -12.72 -6.58 10.97
N ILE A 17 -11.99 -7.17 10.02
CA ILE A 17 -10.67 -7.76 10.26
C ILE A 17 -9.56 -6.80 9.83
N SER A 18 -9.65 -6.25 8.61
CA SER A 18 -8.67 -5.34 8.04
C SER A 18 -9.31 -4.39 7.02
N ALA A 19 -8.58 -3.34 6.68
CA ALA A 19 -8.84 -2.50 5.51
C ALA A 19 -7.57 -2.51 4.66
N VAL A 20 -7.71 -2.74 3.36
CA VAL A 20 -6.59 -2.95 2.45
C VAL A 20 -6.51 -1.77 1.49
N PRO A 21 -5.37 -1.07 1.38
CA PRO A 21 -5.21 -0.01 0.40
C PRO A 21 -5.14 -0.61 -1.00
N THR A 22 -5.89 0.01 -1.94
CA THR A 22 -5.88 -0.35 -3.35
C THR A 22 -5.31 0.79 -4.17
N PHE A 23 -4.30 0.49 -4.97
CA PHE A 23 -3.62 1.47 -5.82
C PHE A 23 -3.88 1.19 -7.30
N LEU A 24 -3.99 2.26 -8.08
CA LEU A 24 -3.97 2.19 -9.53
C LEU A 24 -2.53 2.06 -10.00
N VAL A 25 -2.29 1.19 -10.98
CA VAL A 25 -0.98 0.97 -11.59
C VAL A 25 -1.11 0.82 -13.10
N ALA A 26 -0.07 1.23 -13.83
CA ALA A 26 -0.02 1.09 -15.29
C ALA A 26 0.23 -0.37 -15.74
N ASP A 27 0.96 -1.14 -14.93
CA ASP A 27 1.30 -2.54 -15.18
C ASP A 27 1.26 -3.36 -13.89
N VAL A 28 0.24 -4.21 -13.77
CA VAL A 28 0.07 -5.10 -12.62
C VAL A 28 1.16 -6.18 -12.57
N GLY A 29 1.60 -6.70 -13.71
CA GLY A 29 2.60 -7.77 -13.78
C GLY A 29 3.97 -7.27 -13.31
N ALA A 30 4.42 -6.14 -13.83
CA ALA A 30 5.66 -5.52 -13.37
C ALA A 30 5.60 -5.19 -11.88
N THR A 31 4.45 -4.68 -11.40
CA THR A 31 4.25 -4.35 -9.99
C THR A 31 4.37 -5.58 -9.10
N ILE A 32 3.63 -6.66 -9.36
CA ILE A 32 3.67 -7.84 -8.49
C ILE A 32 5.03 -8.53 -8.54
N SER A 33 5.70 -8.58 -9.70
CA SER A 33 7.04 -9.18 -9.80
C SER A 33 8.08 -8.42 -8.96
N TRP A 34 7.99 -7.09 -8.88
CA TRP A 34 8.83 -6.32 -7.98
C TRP A 34 8.56 -6.68 -6.51
N TYR A 35 7.28 -6.75 -6.12
CA TYR A 35 6.89 -7.10 -4.75
C TYR A 35 7.34 -8.51 -4.35
N GLU A 36 7.31 -9.47 -5.28
CA GLU A 36 7.80 -10.82 -5.06
C GLU A 36 9.32 -10.88 -4.96
N THR A 37 10.03 -10.14 -5.81
CA THR A 37 11.49 -10.26 -5.94
C THR A 37 12.24 -9.46 -4.87
N GLU A 38 11.79 -8.24 -4.56
CA GLU A 38 12.55 -7.32 -3.72
C GLU A 38 12.12 -7.42 -2.24
N PRO A 39 10.90 -7.05 -1.83
CA PRO A 39 10.44 -7.22 -0.46
C PRO A 39 9.80 -8.60 -0.20
N GLY A 40 9.91 -9.58 -1.08
CA GLY A 40 9.53 -10.98 -0.79
C GLY A 40 8.05 -11.21 -0.46
N PHE A 41 7.13 -10.46 -1.04
CA PHE A 41 5.69 -10.70 -0.90
C PHE A 41 5.24 -11.88 -1.75
N THR A 42 4.10 -12.49 -1.40
CA THR A 42 3.42 -13.45 -2.27
C THR A 42 2.31 -12.73 -3.03
N SER A 43 2.25 -12.89 -4.35
CA SER A 43 1.19 -12.29 -5.17
C SER A 43 0.04 -13.26 -5.49
N TYR A 44 -1.14 -12.69 -5.67
CA TYR A 44 -2.36 -13.38 -6.08
C TYR A 44 -3.01 -12.59 -7.22
N PRO A 45 -2.53 -12.76 -8.46
CA PRO A 45 -3.03 -12.01 -9.60
C PRO A 45 -4.37 -12.52 -10.12
N SER A 46 -5.12 -11.62 -10.76
CA SER A 46 -6.36 -11.90 -11.46
C SER A 46 -6.35 -11.23 -12.85
N PRO A 47 -6.59 -11.97 -13.94
CA PRO A 47 -6.69 -13.44 -14.02
C PRO A 47 -5.41 -14.17 -13.57
N ALA A 48 -5.46 -15.49 -13.34
CA ALA A 48 -4.30 -16.28 -12.87
C ALA A 48 -3.10 -16.31 -13.85
N LYS A 49 -3.31 -15.91 -15.11
CA LYS A 49 -2.26 -15.77 -16.14
C LYS A 49 -2.39 -14.40 -16.81
N PRO A 50 -1.30 -13.81 -17.34
CA PRO A 50 -1.36 -12.52 -18.00
C PRO A 50 -2.36 -12.50 -19.18
N PRO A 51 -2.95 -11.34 -19.51
CA PRO A 51 -2.71 -10.02 -18.91
C PRO A 51 -3.46 -9.83 -17.58
N TYR A 52 -2.74 -9.44 -16.54
CA TYR A 52 -3.30 -9.17 -15.21
C TYR A 52 -4.05 -7.83 -15.20
N VAL A 53 -5.22 -7.79 -14.59
CA VAL A 53 -6.01 -6.56 -14.40
C VAL A 53 -6.11 -6.15 -12.94
N PHE A 54 -5.77 -7.06 -12.04
CA PHE A 54 -5.80 -6.88 -10.60
C PHE A 54 -4.80 -7.84 -9.94
N ALA A 55 -4.28 -7.47 -8.78
CA ALA A 55 -3.59 -8.42 -7.90
C ALA A 55 -3.62 -7.93 -6.46
N ASN A 56 -3.61 -8.85 -5.50
CA ASN A 56 -3.22 -8.57 -4.13
C ASN A 56 -1.85 -9.18 -3.84
N VAL A 57 -1.07 -8.49 -3.01
CA VAL A 57 0.20 -9.00 -2.49
C VAL A 57 0.12 -9.08 -0.97
N CYS A 58 0.61 -10.17 -0.41
CA CYS A 58 0.55 -10.43 1.03
C CYS A 58 1.93 -10.81 1.59
N ARG A 59 2.28 -10.26 2.76
CA ARG A 59 3.45 -10.67 3.55
C ARG A 59 3.26 -10.27 5.01
N ASP A 60 3.59 -11.15 5.95
CA ASP A 60 3.62 -10.83 7.40
C ASP A 60 2.31 -10.19 7.92
N GLY A 61 1.16 -10.59 7.36
CA GLY A 61 -0.16 -10.03 7.69
C GLY A 61 -0.47 -8.66 7.08
N ILE A 62 0.45 -8.10 6.27
CA ILE A 62 0.25 -6.90 5.45
C ILE A 62 -0.30 -7.30 4.09
N GLU A 63 -1.31 -6.55 3.63
CA GLU A 63 -1.93 -6.74 2.33
C GLU A 63 -1.99 -5.41 1.58
N ILE A 64 -1.71 -5.45 0.28
CA ILE A 64 -1.85 -4.32 -0.65
C ILE A 64 -2.49 -4.83 -1.93
N MET A 65 -3.41 -4.04 -2.50
CA MET A 65 -4.09 -4.36 -3.75
C MET A 65 -3.65 -3.42 -4.87
N PHE A 66 -3.57 -3.96 -6.08
CA PHE A 66 -3.25 -3.24 -7.31
C PHE A 66 -4.34 -3.46 -8.34
N GLN A 67 -4.77 -2.38 -8.98
CA GLN A 67 -5.77 -2.41 -10.03
C GLN A 67 -5.23 -1.72 -11.28
N LEU A 68 -5.36 -2.38 -12.42
CA LEU A 68 -4.89 -1.86 -13.69
C LEU A 68 -5.69 -0.62 -14.09
N LEU A 69 -4.98 0.47 -14.36
CA LEU A 69 -5.47 1.59 -15.15
C LEU A 69 -4.44 1.89 -16.23
N ARG A 70 -4.80 1.57 -17.49
CA ARG A 70 -3.88 1.73 -18.62
C ARG A 70 -3.49 3.19 -18.78
N GLY A 71 -2.20 3.46 -18.92
CA GLY A 71 -1.66 4.82 -19.00
C GLY A 71 -1.82 5.60 -17.70
N TYR A 72 -2.03 4.93 -16.57
CA TYR A 72 -1.96 5.60 -15.28
C TYR A 72 -0.56 6.18 -15.08
N GLU A 73 -0.52 7.45 -14.72
CA GLU A 73 0.67 8.10 -14.22
C GLU A 73 0.31 8.68 -12.86
N LYS A 74 1.11 8.35 -11.85
CA LYS A 74 0.93 8.95 -10.53
C LYS A 74 1.15 10.46 -10.62
N LEU A 75 0.10 11.23 -10.31
CA LEU A 75 0.14 12.68 -10.36
C LEU A 75 1.22 13.24 -9.43
N ASP A 76 2.18 13.98 -10.00
CA ASP A 76 3.18 14.70 -9.21
C ASP A 76 2.53 15.91 -8.54
N LEU A 77 2.14 15.71 -7.29
CA LEU A 77 1.53 16.74 -6.45
C LEU A 77 2.53 17.43 -5.52
N HIS A 78 3.83 17.18 -5.65
CA HIS A 78 4.86 17.79 -4.80
C HIS A 78 4.93 19.32 -4.95
N ARG A 79 4.48 19.87 -6.09
CA ARG A 79 4.34 21.33 -6.29
C ARG A 79 3.10 21.92 -5.64
N LEU A 80 2.06 21.11 -5.39
CA LEU A 80 0.76 21.55 -4.87
C LEU A 80 0.59 21.30 -3.37
N ARG A 81 1.54 20.59 -2.76
CA ARG A 81 1.56 20.25 -1.34
C ARG A 81 2.92 19.69 -0.96
N ASP A 82 3.29 19.90 0.29
CA ASP A 82 4.57 19.39 0.85
C ASP A 82 4.71 17.86 0.81
N ARG A 83 3.63 17.12 0.50
CA ARG A 83 3.56 15.66 0.64
C ARG A 83 2.81 14.99 -0.52
N GLY A 84 3.27 13.82 -0.92
CA GLY A 84 2.59 13.00 -1.93
C GLY A 84 1.18 12.56 -1.52
N VAL A 85 0.43 12.04 -2.48
CA VAL A 85 -0.96 11.58 -2.24
C VAL A 85 -1.03 10.06 -2.39
N TRP A 86 -1.85 9.44 -1.54
CA TRP A 86 -2.17 8.02 -1.50
C TRP A 86 -0.90 7.15 -1.63
N ASP A 87 -0.16 7.01 -0.52
CA ASP A 87 0.92 6.04 -0.37
C ASP A 87 0.56 5.05 0.74
N ALA A 88 1.04 3.81 0.62
CA ALA A 88 1.08 2.90 1.75
C ALA A 88 2.38 3.14 2.53
N TYR A 89 2.23 3.25 3.85
CA TYR A 89 3.35 3.31 4.78
C TYR A 89 3.37 2.00 5.56
N VAL A 90 4.39 1.19 5.33
CA VAL A 90 4.58 -0.06 6.05
C VAL A 90 5.56 0.19 7.19
N ARG A 91 5.12 -0.12 8.41
CA ARG A 91 6.00 -0.15 9.57
C ARG A 91 6.71 -1.48 9.59
N MET A 92 8.04 -1.47 9.66
CA MET A 92 8.80 -2.71 9.67
C MET A 92 10.07 -2.60 10.51
N GLU A 93 10.58 -3.77 10.88
CA GLU A 93 11.96 -3.91 11.36
C GLU A 93 12.87 -4.16 10.16
N GLY A 94 14.13 -3.74 10.25
CA GLY A 94 15.13 -4.01 9.22
C GLY A 94 15.05 -3.13 7.95
N VAL A 95 14.57 -1.88 8.07
CA VAL A 95 14.46 -0.95 6.91
C VAL A 95 15.83 -0.65 6.31
N LYS A 96 16.87 -0.53 7.15
CA LYS A 96 18.23 -0.28 6.66
C LYS A 96 18.73 -1.44 5.80
N GLU A 97 18.52 -2.67 6.24
CA GLU A 97 18.90 -3.89 5.53
C GLU A 97 18.18 -3.99 4.18
N LEU A 98 16.88 -3.67 4.16
CA LEU A 98 16.12 -3.57 2.91
C LEU A 98 16.69 -2.48 2.00
N TYR A 99 16.97 -1.29 2.54
CA TYR A 99 17.57 -0.19 1.78
C TYR A 99 18.88 -0.61 1.13
N GLU A 100 19.83 -1.14 1.90
CA GLU A 100 21.13 -1.58 1.38
C GLU A 100 20.96 -2.64 0.28
N ALA A 101 20.00 -3.55 0.42
CA ALA A 101 19.75 -4.60 -0.57
C ALA A 101 19.22 -4.08 -1.92
N VAL A 102 18.45 -2.99 -1.92
CA VAL A 102 17.70 -2.55 -3.12
C VAL A 102 18.09 -1.18 -3.67
N HIS A 103 18.84 -0.36 -2.92
CA HIS A 103 19.04 1.06 -3.25
C HIS A 103 19.69 1.34 -4.61
N ASP A 104 20.54 0.44 -5.10
CA ASP A 104 21.16 0.56 -6.42
C ASP A 104 20.22 0.13 -7.56
N ARG A 105 19.09 -0.51 -7.24
CA ARG A 105 18.17 -1.13 -8.21
C ARG A 105 16.82 -0.42 -8.29
N VAL A 106 16.51 0.46 -7.34
CA VAL A 106 15.20 1.12 -7.23
C VAL A 106 15.35 2.64 -7.11
N GLU A 107 14.37 3.36 -7.66
CA GLU A 107 14.28 4.81 -7.46
C GLU A 107 13.81 5.13 -6.03
N ILE A 108 14.69 5.69 -5.21
CA ILE A 108 14.36 6.11 -3.85
C ILE A 108 13.91 7.57 -3.86
N LYS A 109 12.59 7.79 -3.89
CA LYS A 109 12.00 9.14 -3.99
C LYS A 109 12.16 10.00 -2.74
N LEU A 110 12.32 9.38 -1.56
CA LEU A 110 12.61 10.09 -0.31
C LEU A 110 13.59 9.25 0.49
N SER A 111 14.83 9.72 0.67
CA SER A 111 15.69 9.18 1.71
C SER A 111 15.02 9.42 3.06
N LEU A 112 14.81 8.37 3.86
CA LEU A 112 14.21 8.46 5.19
C LEU A 112 15.13 9.21 6.15
N ARG A 113 15.21 10.53 6.03
CA ARG A 113 15.88 11.36 7.04
C ARG A 113 14.91 11.47 8.22
N GLN A 114 15.40 11.15 9.42
CA GLN A 114 14.70 11.20 10.71
C GLN A 114 13.79 12.43 10.96
N PRO A 115 14.07 13.66 10.47
CA PRO A 115 13.20 14.81 10.68
C PRO A 115 11.78 14.64 10.11
N VAL A 116 11.59 13.83 9.08
CA VAL A 116 10.28 13.62 8.43
C VAL A 116 9.34 12.80 9.32
N LEU A 117 9.85 11.78 10.01
CA LEU A 117 9.04 10.87 10.85
C LEU A 117 8.49 11.54 12.11
N ARG A 118 9.31 12.35 12.79
CA ARG A 118 8.87 13.12 13.99
C ARG A 118 7.75 14.12 13.68
N ARG A 119 7.78 14.73 12.49
CA ARG A 119 6.79 15.74 12.07
C ARG A 119 5.46 15.13 11.59
N LEU A 120 5.42 13.81 11.38
CA LEU A 120 4.21 13.03 11.07
C LEU A 120 3.45 12.55 12.32
N GLY A 121 3.89 12.90 13.54
CA GLY A 121 3.28 12.44 14.78
C GLY A 121 3.55 10.96 15.08
N ILE A 122 4.49 10.36 14.36
CA ILE A 122 4.82 8.94 14.45
C ILE A 122 6.03 8.79 15.38
N ARG A 123 5.83 8.14 16.54
CA ARG A 123 6.93 7.87 17.50
C ARG A 123 7.86 6.80 16.93
N SER A 124 9.13 7.15 16.78
CA SER A 124 10.21 6.21 16.44
C SER A 124 10.71 5.52 17.70
N GLU A 125 10.01 4.49 18.15
CA GLU A 125 10.57 3.50 19.06
C GLU A 125 10.79 2.22 18.24
N GLY A 126 12.06 1.94 17.93
CA GLY A 126 12.54 0.66 17.37
C GLY A 126 12.13 0.28 15.93
N SER A 127 11.22 1.00 15.28
CA SER A 127 10.70 0.66 13.94
C SER A 127 10.80 1.84 12.97
N GLU A 128 11.27 1.55 11.76
CA GLU A 128 11.41 2.50 10.65
C GLU A 128 10.28 2.25 9.62
N TRP A 129 10.05 3.22 8.72
CA TRP A 129 8.91 3.19 7.79
C TRP A 129 9.36 3.09 6.36
N LEU A 130 8.79 2.17 5.59
CA LEU A 130 8.94 2.11 4.14
C LEU A 130 7.76 2.83 3.47
N ARG A 131 8.05 3.82 2.61
CA ARG A 131 7.05 4.41 1.70
C ARG A 131 7.02 3.60 0.43
N CYS A 132 5.92 2.89 0.18
CA CYS A 132 5.70 2.21 -1.09
C CYS A 132 5.06 3.20 -2.08
N GLY A 133 5.87 3.70 -3.02
CA GLY A 133 5.41 4.55 -4.11
C GLY A 133 5.37 3.76 -5.42
N PHE A 134 4.27 3.89 -6.16
CA PHE A 134 4.03 3.21 -7.43
C PHE A 134 4.21 4.19 -8.60
N GLN A 135 4.72 3.71 -9.74
CA GLN A 135 4.68 4.40 -11.03
C GLN A 135 3.41 4.01 -11.79
#